data_AF-W0BEG7-F1
#
_entry.id   AF-W0BEG7-F1
#
_cell.length_a   1.000
_cell.length_b   1.000
_cell.length_c   1.000
_cell.angle_alpha   90.00
_cell.angle_beta   90.00
_cell.angle_gamma   90.00
#
_symmetry.space_group_name_H-M   'P 1'
#
loop_
_entity.id
_entity.type
_entity.pdbx_description
1 polymer ?
#
loop_
_entity_poly.entity_id
_entity_poly.type
_entity_poly.pdbx_seq_one_letter_code
_entity_poly.pdbx_strand_id
1 'polypeptide(L)' 'MAKGINTITRKTRGDDIDAACGQLAGSVKDKTSRSQRWQKLHFKPKDVLNN' A
#
# COMPACT_ATOMS: atom_id res chain seq x y z
N MET A 1 7.75 3.19 30.17
CA MET A 1 8.68 2.30 30.90
C MET A 1 9.40 1.43 29.90
N ALA A 2 10.72 1.60 29.72
CA ALA A 2 11.51 0.78 28.81
C ALA A 2 11.82 -0.57 29.48
N LYS A 3 11.42 -1.69 28.87
CA LYS A 3 11.57 -3.06 29.41
C LYS A 3 12.98 -3.65 29.21
N GLY A 4 14.03 -2.83 29.24
CA GLY A 4 15.41 -3.29 28.95
C GLY A 4 15.66 -3.75 27.50
N ILE A 5 14.74 -3.46 26.58
CA ILE A 5 14.86 -3.81 25.16
C ILE A 5 15.47 -2.63 24.41
N ASN A 6 16.56 -2.86 23.67
CA ASN A 6 17.12 -1.85 22.77
C ASN A 6 16.14 -1.63 21.60
N THR A 7 15.60 -0.42 21.50
CA THR A 7 14.61 -0.05 20.47
C THR A 7 15.04 1.22 19.79
N ILE A 8 14.97 1.23 18.45
CA ILE A 8 15.37 2.38 17.63
C ILE A 8 14.27 2.64 16.61
N THR A 9 13.84 3.89 16.51
CA THR A 9 12.94 4.35 15.44
C THR A 9 13.74 4.59 14.16
N ARG A 10 13.29 4.02 13.03
CA ARG A 10 13.93 4.26 11.73
C ARG A 10 13.48 5.61 11.15
N LYS A 11 14.41 6.33 10.53
CA LYS A 11 14.09 7.51 9.71
C LYS A 11 13.56 7.07 8.35
N THR A 12 12.51 7.74 7.86
CA THR A 12 12.01 7.55 6.49
C THR A 12 13.03 8.10 5.48
N ARG A 13 13.28 7.36 4.40
CA ARG A 13 14.24 7.72 3.34
C ARG A 13 13.66 7.32 1.99
N GLY A 14 13.76 8.20 0.99
CA GLY A 14 13.31 7.95 -0.39
C GLY A 14 11.80 8.01 -0.60
N ASP A 15 11.06 8.70 0.27
CA ASP A 15 9.59 8.87 0.18
C ASP A 15 9.17 9.73 -1.02
N ASP A 16 10.00 10.68 -1.38
CA ASP A 16 9.85 11.58 -2.53
C ASP A 16 10.01 10.90 -3.89
N ILE A 17 10.57 9.69 -3.90
CA ILE A 17 10.85 8.90 -5.10
C ILE A 17 10.24 7.50 -5.04
N ASP A 18 9.22 7.30 -4.20
CA ASP A 18 8.51 6.01 -4.02
C ASP A 18 9.43 4.82 -3.68
N ALA A 19 10.55 5.09 -2.98
CA ALA A 19 11.57 4.12 -2.63
C ALA A 19 11.63 3.81 -1.13
N ALA A 20 10.78 4.43 -0.31
CA ALA A 20 10.72 4.11 1.12
C ALA A 20 10.23 2.68 1.36
N CYS A 21 10.46 2.18 2.56
CA CYS A 21 10.03 0.85 2.95
C CYS A 21 8.49 0.72 2.75
N GLY A 22 8.09 -0.25 1.91
CA GLY A 22 6.69 -0.52 1.59
C GLY A 22 6.18 0.10 0.28
N GLN A 23 6.93 1.01 -0.35
CA GLN A 23 6.52 1.68 -1.59
C GLN A 23 6.92 0.94 -2.87
N LEU A 24 7.88 0.01 -2.80
CA LEU A 24 8.42 -0.71 -3.96
C LEU A 24 7.38 -1.66 -4.59
N ALA A 25 6.55 -1.14 -5.49
CA ALA A 25 5.54 -1.92 -6.21
C ALA A 25 6.14 -2.73 -7.38
N GLY A 26 7.08 -2.12 -8.11
CA GLY A 26 7.69 -2.71 -9.30
C GLY A 26 6.69 -3.12 -10.39
N SER A 27 7.16 -3.86 -11.39
CA SER A 27 6.33 -4.46 -12.44
C SER A 27 6.10 -5.93 -12.14
N VAL A 28 4.91 -6.29 -11.67
CA VAL A 28 4.58 -7.65 -11.25
C VAL A 28 3.47 -8.25 -12.10
N LYS A 29 3.70 -9.43 -12.69
CA LYS A 29 2.67 -10.25 -13.34
C LYS A 29 1.92 -11.06 -12.29
N ASP A 30 0.77 -10.57 -11.83
CA ASP A 30 -0.07 -11.28 -10.85
C ASP A 30 -0.61 -12.60 -11.44
N LYS A 31 -0.44 -13.69 -10.70
CA LYS A 31 -0.96 -15.04 -11.03
C LYS A 31 -2.07 -15.50 -10.08
N THR A 32 -2.39 -14.72 -9.05
CA THR A 32 -3.28 -15.12 -7.93
C THR A 32 -4.68 -14.53 -8.02
N SER A 33 -5.00 -13.81 -9.11
CA SER A 33 -6.23 -13.05 -9.31
C SER A 33 -6.50 -12.00 -8.22
N ARG A 34 -5.46 -11.56 -7.50
CA ARG A 34 -5.58 -10.58 -6.41
C ARG A 34 -6.14 -9.27 -6.95
N SER A 35 -5.60 -8.79 -8.07
CA SER A 35 -6.02 -7.54 -8.70
C SER A 35 -7.50 -7.57 -9.11
N GLN A 36 -7.96 -8.69 -9.67
CA GLN A 36 -9.36 -8.87 -10.07
C GLN A 36 -10.31 -8.87 -8.87
N ARG A 37 -9.96 -9.57 -7.78
CA ARG A 37 -10.76 -9.54 -6.53
C ARG A 37 -10.83 -8.12 -5.95
N TRP A 38 -9.72 -7.40 -5.98
CA TRP A 38 -9.65 -6.02 -5.48
C TRP A 38 -10.56 -5.07 -6.27
N GLN A 39 -10.59 -5.18 -7.59
CA GLN A 39 -11.46 -4.40 -8.47
C GLN A 39 -12.95 -4.64 -8.20
N LYS A 40 -13.36 -5.89 -7.96
CA LYS A 40 -14.76 -6.23 -7.62
C LYS A 40 -15.21 -5.59 -6.29
N LEU A 41 -14.32 -5.56 -5.29
CA LEU A 41 -14.62 -5.01 -3.98
C LEU A 41 -14.71 -3.47 -3.97
N HIS A 42 -13.92 -2.79 -4.80
CA HIS A 42 -13.84 -1.32 -4.85
C HIS A 42 -14.70 -0.69 -5.95
N PHE A 43 -15.52 -1.49 -6.65
CA PHE A 43 -16.44 -1.00 -7.67
C PHE A 43 -17.49 -0.06 -7.03
N LYS A 44 -17.26 1.26 -7.10
CA LYS A 44 -18.32 2.25 -6.92
C LYS A 44 -19.10 2.33 -8.25
N PRO A 45 -20.39 1.97 -8.30
CA PRO A 45 -21.20 2.25 -9.47
C PRO A 45 -21.16 3.75 -9.75
N LYS A 46 -21.01 4.14 -11.01
CA LYS A 46 -20.96 5.55 -11.45
C LYS A 46 -22.32 6.26 -11.38
N ASP A 47 -23.33 5.61 -10.82
CA ASP A 47 -24.72 6.05 -10.89
C ASP A 47 -25.13 6.99 -9.73
N VAL A 48 -24.18 7.44 -8.90
CA VAL A 48 -24.44 8.32 -7.72
C VAL A 48 -23.84 9.72 -7.86
N LEU A 49 -23.42 10.13 -9.06
CA LEU A 49 -22.77 11.41 -9.34
C LEU A 49 -23.57 12.29 -10.31
N ASN A 50 -24.91 12.26 -10.20
CA ASN A 50 -25.82 13.25 -10.77
C ASN A 50 -27.02 13.45 -9.82
N ASN A 51 -26.86 14.37 -8.87
CA ASN A 51 -27.93 15.28 -8.45
C ASN A 51 -27.29 16.61 -8.08
#